data_AF-A0A699JBF7-F1
#
_entry.id   AF-A0A699JBF7-F1
#
_cell.length_a   1.000
_cell.length_b   1.000
_cell.length_c   1.000
_cell.angle_alpha   90.00
_cell.angle_beta   90.00
_cell.angle_gamma   90.00
#
_symmetry.space_group_name_H-M   'P 1'
#
loop_
_entity.id
_entity.type
_entity.pdbx_description
1 polymer ?
#
loop_
_entity_poly.entity_id
_entity_poly.type
_entity_poly.pdbx_seq_one_letter_code
_entity_poly.pdbx_strand_id
1 'polypeptide(L)' 'MEDEYDKLIRRMNPPRVTIDNNSSADATVIHVESANKPGILLEVVQVLTDLNLVITKAYISSDGRWFMDGKIYDPS' A
#
# COMPACT_ATOMS: atom_id res chain seq x y z
N MET A 1 15.18 8.30 -14.80
CA MET A 1 15.72 6.97 -14.43
C MET A 1 15.00 6.41 -13.21
N GLU A 2 14.78 7.21 -12.16
CA GLU A 2 14.02 6.83 -10.95
C GLU A 2 12.62 6.26 -11.26
N ASP A 3 11.89 6.87 -12.19
CA ASP A 3 10.55 6.43 -12.61
C ASP A 3 10.51 5.00 -13.21
N GLU A 4 11.58 4.56 -13.91
CA GLU A 4 11.63 3.21 -14.47
C GLU A 4 11.89 2.16 -13.40
N TYR A 5 12.78 2.46 -12.44
CA TYR A 5 12.97 1.61 -11.26
C TYR A 5 11.69 1.49 -10.44
N ASP A 6 10.97 2.60 -10.27
CA ASP A 6 9.71 2.60 -9.54
C ASP A 6 8.62 1.78 -10.23
N LYS A 7 8.54 1.87 -11.57
CA LYS A 7 7.67 1.03 -12.39
C LYS A 7 8.05 -0.44 -12.31
N LEU A 8 9.35 -0.76 -12.33
CA LEU A 8 9.84 -2.13 -12.18
C LEU A 8 9.47 -2.71 -10.82
N ILE A 9 9.65 -1.96 -9.73
CA ILE A 9 9.28 -2.38 -8.38
C ILE A 9 7.76 -2.61 -8.28
N ARG A 10 6.94 -1.73 -8.87
CA ARG A 10 5.47 -1.92 -8.93
C ARG A 10 5.06 -3.18 -9.70
N ARG A 11 5.81 -3.56 -10.75
CA ARG A 11 5.56 -4.79 -11.52
C ARG A 11 6.02 -6.05 -10.79
N MET A 12 7.05 -5.92 -9.95
CA MET A 12 7.63 -7.05 -9.23
C MET A 12 6.79 -7.47 -8.02
N ASN A 13 6.11 -6.52 -7.38
CA ASN A 13 5.14 -6.82 -6.32
C ASN A 13 3.86 -5.98 -6.52
N PRO A 14 2.93 -6.44 -7.37
CA PRO A 14 1.68 -5.72 -7.59
C PRO A 14 0.86 -5.69 -6.29
N PRO A 15 0.07 -4.63 -6.05
CA PRO A 15 -0.87 -4.59 -4.92
C PRO A 15 -1.80 -5.81 -4.96
N ARG A 16 -1.97 -6.46 -3.81
CA ARG A 16 -2.92 -7.56 -3.63
C ARG A 16 -4.11 -7.06 -2.85
N VAL A 17 -5.30 -7.34 -3.36
CA VAL A 17 -6.55 -6.95 -2.70
C VAL A 17 -7.40 -8.19 -2.49
N THR A 18 -7.88 -8.38 -1.27
CA THR A 18 -8.86 -9.41 -0.95
C THR A 18 -10.09 -8.79 -0.31
N ILE A 19 -11.25 -9.33 -0.65
CA ILE A 19 -12.55 -8.89 -0.13
C ILE A 19 -13.12 -10.03 0.70
N ASP A 20 -13.49 -9.73 1.94
CA ASP A 20 -14.09 -10.67 2.87
C ASP A 20 -15.38 -10.08 3.45
N ASN A 21 -16.49 -10.77 3.21
CA ASN A 21 -17.82 -10.41 3.71
C ASN A 21 -18.27 -11.29 4.89
N ASN A 22 -17.41 -12.19 5.38
CA ASN A 22 -17.76 -13.17 6.41
C ASN A 22 -17.13 -12.83 7.77
N SER A 23 -15.99 -12.13 7.81
CA SER A 23 -15.30 -11.80 9.07
C SER A 23 -15.95 -10.67 9.87
N SER A 24 -16.89 -9.93 9.27
CA SER A 24 -17.68 -8.91 9.96
C SER A 24 -19.15 -9.01 9.56
N ALA A 25 -20.04 -8.95 10.54
CA ALA A 25 -21.49 -8.94 10.29
C ALA A 25 -21.99 -7.60 9.75
N ASP A 26 -21.24 -6.52 10.00
CA ASP A 26 -21.70 -5.14 9.76
C ASP A 26 -20.93 -4.44 8.64
N ALA A 27 -19.90 -5.07 8.06
CA ALA A 27 -19.04 -4.44 7.07
C ALA A 27 -18.38 -5.43 6.10
N THR A 28 -18.11 -4.97 4.89
CA THR A 28 -17.15 -5.62 3.98
C THR A 28 -15.72 -5.30 4.43
N VAL A 29 -14.91 -6.32 4.69
CA VAL A 29 -13.50 -6.17 5.04
C VAL A 29 -12.67 -6.24 3.77
N ILE A 30 -11.95 -5.16 3.48
CA ILE A 30 -11.03 -5.08 2.33
C ILE A 30 -9.61 -5.12 2.87
N HIS A 31 -8.84 -6.15 2.48
CA HIS A 31 -7.42 -6.22 2.78
C HIS A 31 -6.62 -5.72 1.58
N VAL A 32 -5.74 -4.76 1.80
CA VAL A 32 -4.87 -4.19 0.78
C VAL A 32 -3.42 -4.39 1.20
N GLU A 33 -2.72 -5.28 0.50
CA GLU A 33 -1.28 -5.46 0.64
C GLU A 33 -0.59 -4.75 -0.52
N SER A 34 0.39 -3.91 -0.24
CA SER A 34 1.13 -3.19 -1.27
C SER A 34 2.56 -2.90 -0.84
N ALA A 35 3.42 -2.56 -1.79
CA ALA A 35 4.69 -1.95 -1.48
C ALA A 35 4.45 -0.63 -0.72
N ASN A 36 5.12 -0.45 0.41
CA ASN A 36 5.08 0.80 1.15
C ASN A 36 5.72 1.88 0.27
N LYS A 37 4.93 2.81 -0.27
CA LYS A 37 5.40 3.93 -1.08
C LYS A 37 4.77 5.23 -0.58
N PRO A 38 5.46 6.36 -0.65
CA PRO A 38 4.86 7.66 -0.34
C PRO A 38 3.55 7.84 -1.11
N GLY A 39 2.48 8.23 -0.40
CA GLY A 39 1.17 8.48 -1.01
C GLY A 39 0.25 7.26 -1.16
N ILE A 40 0.72 6.02 -0.91
CA ILE A 40 -0.10 4.82 -1.17
C ILE A 40 -1.41 4.78 -0.39
N LEU A 41 -1.41 5.25 0.88
CA LEU A 41 -2.63 5.31 1.68
C LEU A 41 -3.65 6.29 1.10
N LEU A 42 -3.19 7.44 0.59
CA LEU A 42 -4.05 8.41 -0.05
C LEU A 42 -4.64 7.84 -1.34
N GLU A 43 -3.84 7.18 -2.17
CA GLU A 43 -4.31 6.50 -3.37
C GLU A 43 -5.41 5.46 -3.04
N VAL A 44 -5.22 4.66 -1.99
CA VAL A 44 -6.22 3.67 -1.55
C VAL A 44 -7.52 4.34 -1.11
N VAL A 45 -7.44 5.38 -0.27
CA VAL A 45 -8.63 6.10 0.22
C VAL A 45 -9.37 6.78 -0.94
N GLN A 46 -8.65 7.37 -1.89
CA GLN A 46 -9.21 8.00 -3.08
C GLN A 46 -10.02 6.98 -3.89
N VAL A 47 -9.43 5.83 -4.22
CA VAL A 47 -10.10 4.77 -5.00
C VAL A 47 -11.35 4.25 -4.28
N LEU A 48 -11.26 3.99 -2.97
CA LEU A 48 -12.43 3.53 -2.20
C LEU A 48 -13.54 4.59 -2.18
N THR A 49 -13.17 5.87 -2.07
CA THR A 49 -14.12 7.00 -2.10
C THR A 49 -14.76 7.15 -3.48
N ASP A 50 -13.99 7.04 -4.55
CA ASP A 50 -14.46 7.11 -5.94
C ASP A 50 -15.44 5.96 -6.27
N LEU A 51 -15.32 4.83 -5.57
CA LEU A 51 -16.25 3.70 -5.62
C LEU A 51 -17.49 3.88 -4.72
N ASN A 52 -17.64 5.03 -4.07
CA ASN A 52 -18.70 5.34 -3.09
C ASN A 52 -18.72 4.38 -1.88
N LEU A 53 -17.56 3.86 -1.46
CA LEU A 53 -17.44 3.06 -0.26
C LEU A 53 -17.15 3.94 0.96
N VAL A 54 -17.83 3.69 2.07
CA VAL A 54 -17.62 4.40 3.34
C VAL A 54 -16.67 3.59 4.22
N ILE A 55 -15.53 4.17 4.57
CA ILE A 55 -14.55 3.56 5.47
C ILE A 55 -14.97 3.88 6.92
N THR A 56 -15.48 2.89 7.64
CA THR A 56 -15.91 3.05 9.05
C THR A 56 -14.78 2.81 10.04
N LYS A 57 -13.84 1.91 9.71
CA LYS A 57 -12.66 1.56 10.50
C LYS A 57 -11.51 1.19 9.56
N ALA A 58 -10.27 1.46 9.95
CA ALA A 58 -9.08 1.05 9.22
C ALA A 58 -7.96 0.65 10.18
N TYR A 59 -7.25 -0.43 9.85
CA TYR A 59 -6.02 -0.85 10.51
C TYR A 59 -4.89 -0.75 9.48
N ILE A 60 -3.84 0.00 9.81
CA ILE A 60 -2.73 0.27 8.91
C ILE A 60 -1.46 -0.20 9.60
N SER A 61 -0.70 -1.04 8.93
CA SER A 61 0.61 -1.49 9.39
C SER A 61 1.61 -1.39 8.24
N SER A 62 2.87 -1.15 8.59
CA SER A 62 4.01 -1.21 7.68
C SER A 62 5.05 -2.13 8.33
N ASP A 63 5.69 -2.97 7.53
CA ASP A 63 6.66 -3.97 7.99
C ASP A 63 7.99 -3.36 8.47
N GLY A 64 8.08 -2.02 8.51
CA GLY A 64 9.26 -1.31 9.01
C GLY A 64 10.48 -1.45 8.12
N ARG A 65 10.35 -1.98 6.89
CA ARG A 65 11.43 -1.93 5.89
C ARG A 65 11.50 -0.50 5.37
N TRP A 66 12.36 0.28 6.01
CA TRP A 66 12.60 1.66 5.65
C TRP A 66 13.30 1.70 4.30
N PHE A 67 12.88 2.64 3.46
CA PHE A 67 13.72 3.14 2.37
C PHE A 67 14.98 3.72 3.01
N MET A 68 16.01 2.89 3.17
CA MET A 68 17.36 3.39 3.34
C MET A 68 17.74 3.94 1.97
N ASP A 69 17.55 5.24 1.77
CA ASP A 69 18.18 5.96 0.69
C ASP A 69 19.69 5.66 0.80
N GLY A 70 20.21 4.93 -0.18
CA GLY A 70 21.45 4.18 -0.09
C GLY A 70 22.70 5.03 -0.12
N LYS A 71 22.83 6.02 0.78
CA LYS A 71 24.15 6.54 1.15
C LYS A 71 24.79 5.54 2.11
N ILE A 72 25.23 4.44 1.52
CA ILE A 72 26.36 3.68 2.07
C ILE A 72 27.49 4.70 2.19
N TYR A 73 27.85 5.08 3.41
CA TYR A 73 29.12 5.73 3.66
C TYR A 73 30.20 4.73 3.22
N ASP A 74 30.87 5.01 2.12
CA ASP A 74 32.14 4.38 1.76
C ASP A 74 33.25 5.18 2.44
N PRO A 75 33.92 4.64 3.48
CA PRO A 75 35.07 5.31 4.07
C PRO A 75 36.30 4.91 3.26
N SER A 76 36.49 5.54 2.11
CA SER A 76 37.77 5.62 1.41
C SER A 76 38.35 7.02 1.52
#